data_AF-A0A101G8E8-F1
#
_entry.id   AF-A0A101G8E8-F1
#
_cell.length_a   1.000
_cell.length_b   1.000
_cell.length_c   1.000
_cell.angle_alpha   90.00
_cell.angle_beta   90.00
_cell.angle_gamma   90.00
#
_symmetry.space_group_name_H-M   'P 1'
#
loop_
_entity.id
_entity.type
_entity.pdbx_description
1 polymer ?
#
loop_
_entity_poly.entity_id
_entity_poly.type
_entity_poly.pdbx_seq_one_letter_code
_entity_poly.pdbx_strand_id
1 'polypeptide(L)'
;MEIISSKSNFNEFRNNIFYLSEGSLVTRHGNYALIDGNLFIGSEDNPYIGGIRLINTGHWVTNNYFYKLRADEFRAPLAIMNGIPKSPLNRYNQVTDAVIAHNTWVDCQSPWHISVGANLESAGVLPPSEIRSERPERTLVANNLIVNTQPDPEPIRAYDKVDGIRFESNLIDNGGEESPAGLQGLEHVRINLKGTPPILIPDPSMESILKKSYPGFEFDKIRTDLFGNARQPVSWIGAMAPGKSTDPYIIDPAGYGAPWFQQSPQPPEPRRLQVSTDPGNLADVLATARDGDILILTAGDHSIRQSLDIRGQITLRGSSQETCRILYKGPTDMPLFRIHSGAKLTLKHLTLDGSQSSQTAISPLDKNMSANYNMEMSGIAVTGFHTVLKATRGSFADSILIHDSRFTQCGTVLDLSAETNDKGDYNAEWVMIRDSRFHEISGRILNYYRGGYDESTIGGNLLLANSVIRNSGAQAKGGLLISTRGIVNVDIRDNRFENNPVKTVALLWGKKNNHHSGNTFKYSGDIEVQEHLKQTLMY
;
A
#
# COMPACT_ATOMS: atom_id res chain seq x y z
N MET A 1 -7.01 -4.78 -0.17
CA MET A 1 -7.84 -3.82 -0.90
C MET A 1 -8.35 -4.45 -2.19
N GLU A 2 -9.62 -4.24 -2.52
CA GLU A 2 -10.33 -4.82 -3.67
C GLU A 2 -10.73 -3.66 -4.59
N ILE A 3 -10.31 -3.68 -5.86
CA ILE A 3 -10.73 -2.68 -6.86
C ILE A 3 -12.17 -2.98 -7.28
N ILE A 4 -12.42 -4.25 -7.59
CA ILE A 4 -13.76 -4.81 -7.80
C ILE A 4 -13.99 -5.85 -6.72
N SER A 5 -15.12 -5.72 -6.02
CA SER A 5 -15.59 -6.67 -5.02
C SER A 5 -16.89 -7.33 -5.50
N SER A 6 -16.77 -8.46 -6.20
CA SER A 6 -17.94 -9.23 -6.63
C SER A 6 -18.56 -9.93 -5.42
N LYS A 7 -19.84 -9.67 -5.17
CA LYS A 7 -20.59 -10.22 -4.02
C LYS A 7 -21.93 -10.86 -4.43
N SER A 8 -22.06 -11.27 -5.69
CA SER A 8 -23.25 -11.88 -6.26
C SER A 8 -22.87 -12.96 -7.28
N ASN A 9 -23.83 -13.81 -7.63
CA ASN A 9 -23.61 -14.93 -8.54
C ASN A 9 -23.66 -14.51 -10.01
N PHE A 10 -23.01 -15.28 -10.90
CA PHE A 10 -23.13 -15.19 -12.36
C PHE A 10 -22.75 -13.84 -12.97
N ASN A 11 -21.89 -13.07 -12.29
CA ASN A 11 -21.36 -11.82 -12.84
C ASN A 11 -20.35 -12.11 -13.95
N GLU A 12 -20.28 -11.22 -14.93
CA GLU A 12 -19.28 -11.25 -16.00
C GLU A 12 -18.40 -10.00 -15.93
N PHE A 13 -17.10 -10.20 -15.83
CA PHE A 13 -16.07 -9.17 -15.86
C PHE A 13 -15.22 -9.39 -17.10
N ARG A 14 -15.52 -8.66 -18.17
CA ARG A 14 -14.85 -8.84 -19.46
C ARG A 14 -14.23 -7.56 -19.99
N ASN A 15 -13.09 -7.69 -20.67
CA ASN A 15 -12.48 -6.62 -21.46
C ASN A 15 -12.22 -5.32 -20.67
N ASN A 16 -11.93 -5.43 -19.37
CA ASN A 16 -11.54 -4.30 -18.52
C ASN A 16 -10.03 -4.11 -18.50
N ILE A 17 -9.59 -2.90 -18.15
CA ILE A 17 -8.18 -2.54 -17.99
C ILE A 17 -7.95 -2.02 -16.57
N PHE A 18 -7.07 -2.70 -15.85
CA PHE A 18 -6.58 -2.31 -14.54
C PHE A 18 -5.17 -1.75 -14.73
N TYR A 19 -5.06 -0.44 -14.88
CA TYR A 19 -3.79 0.25 -15.13
C TYR A 19 -3.25 0.85 -13.83
N LEU A 20 -2.07 0.39 -13.40
CA LEU A 20 -1.37 0.81 -12.19
C LEU A 20 -2.26 0.85 -10.93
N SER A 21 -3.23 -0.06 -10.86
CA SER A 21 -4.27 -0.04 -9.84
C SER A 21 -3.87 -0.88 -8.62
N GLU A 22 -3.72 -0.24 -7.46
CA GLU A 22 -3.33 -0.90 -6.21
C GLU A 22 -4.46 -1.73 -5.58
N GLY A 23 -4.66 -2.94 -6.07
CA GLY A 23 -5.62 -3.89 -5.51
C GLY A 23 -5.89 -5.03 -6.48
N SER A 24 -7.05 -5.67 -6.37
CA SER A 24 -7.40 -6.84 -7.18
C SER A 24 -8.86 -6.86 -7.59
N LEU A 25 -9.18 -7.58 -8.65
CA LEU A 25 -10.54 -8.05 -8.92
C LEU A 25 -10.80 -9.27 -8.03
N VAL A 26 -11.76 -9.16 -7.11
CA VAL A 26 -12.02 -10.17 -6.09
C VAL A 26 -13.42 -10.76 -6.24
N THR A 27 -13.50 -12.08 -6.32
CA THR A 27 -14.77 -12.84 -6.20
C THR A 27 -15.14 -12.99 -4.72
N ARG A 28 -15.36 -11.87 -4.03
CA ARG A 28 -15.42 -11.82 -2.57
C ARG A 28 -16.52 -12.70 -1.98
N HIS A 29 -17.69 -12.66 -2.61
CA HIS A 29 -18.83 -13.56 -2.36
C HIS A 29 -19.55 -13.87 -3.68
N GLY A 30 -20.38 -14.91 -3.65
CA GLY A 30 -21.11 -15.35 -4.83
C GLY A 30 -20.30 -16.28 -5.73
N ASN A 31 -21.00 -16.98 -6.62
CA ASN A 31 -20.52 -18.13 -7.36
C ASN A 31 -20.63 -17.90 -8.87
N TYR A 32 -19.90 -18.70 -9.66
CA TYR A 32 -20.07 -18.79 -11.12
C TYR A 32 -19.78 -17.49 -11.88
N ALA A 33 -18.85 -16.67 -11.38
CA ALA A 33 -18.38 -15.49 -12.11
C ALA A 33 -17.51 -15.90 -13.32
N LEU A 34 -17.69 -15.19 -14.44
CA LEU A 34 -16.82 -15.25 -15.61
C LEU A 34 -15.90 -14.03 -15.60
N ILE A 35 -14.59 -14.24 -15.63
CA ILE A 35 -13.56 -13.20 -15.69
C ILE A 35 -12.74 -13.44 -16.95
N ASP A 36 -13.09 -12.74 -18.03
CA ASP A 36 -12.61 -13.06 -19.38
C ASP A 36 -11.93 -11.88 -20.08
N GLY A 37 -10.71 -12.07 -20.56
CA GLY A 37 -10.08 -11.09 -21.46
C GLY A 37 -9.79 -9.72 -20.83
N ASN A 38 -9.42 -9.67 -19.55
CA ASN A 38 -9.04 -8.43 -18.87
C ASN A 38 -7.52 -8.20 -18.92
N LEU A 39 -7.11 -6.93 -18.90
CA LEU A 39 -5.72 -6.48 -18.85
C LEU A 39 -5.38 -5.98 -17.45
N PHE A 40 -4.35 -6.53 -16.81
CA PHE A 40 -3.81 -6.06 -15.53
C PHE A 40 -2.37 -5.58 -15.73
N ILE A 41 -2.16 -4.26 -15.67
CA ILE A 41 -0.90 -3.61 -16.01
C ILE A 41 -0.30 -2.99 -14.74
N GLY A 42 0.83 -3.53 -14.29
CA GLY A 42 1.59 -3.05 -13.15
C GLY A 42 2.89 -2.35 -13.51
N SER A 43 3.78 -2.27 -12.52
CA SER A 43 5.10 -1.68 -12.61
C SER A 43 6.10 -2.47 -11.76
N GLU A 44 7.39 -2.30 -12.03
CA GLU A 44 8.44 -2.99 -11.25
C GLU A 44 8.53 -2.50 -9.81
N ASP A 45 8.16 -1.24 -9.57
CA ASP A 45 8.43 -0.55 -8.31
C ASP A 45 7.24 -0.54 -7.34
N ASN A 46 6.08 -1.08 -7.73
CA ASN A 46 4.88 -1.04 -6.89
C ASN A 46 4.43 -2.45 -6.45
N PRO A 47 4.67 -2.84 -5.18
CA PRO A 47 4.31 -4.15 -4.64
C PRO A 47 2.83 -4.29 -4.26
N TYR A 48 1.97 -3.35 -4.64
CA TYR A 48 0.56 -3.34 -4.23
C TYR A 48 -0.44 -3.50 -5.38
N ILE A 49 0.06 -3.55 -6.63
CA ILE A 49 -0.73 -3.79 -7.84
C ILE A 49 -0.92 -5.29 -8.02
N GLY A 50 -2.17 -5.73 -7.88
CA GLY A 50 -2.57 -7.14 -7.92
C GLY A 50 -3.38 -7.52 -9.15
N GLY A 51 -3.79 -8.79 -9.20
CA GLY A 51 -4.57 -9.34 -10.30
C GLY A 51 -5.94 -9.83 -9.85
N ILE A 52 -6.13 -11.15 -9.86
CA ILE A 52 -7.42 -11.78 -9.54
C ILE A 52 -7.32 -12.57 -8.24
N ARG A 53 -8.31 -12.39 -7.35
CA ARG A 53 -8.48 -13.22 -6.15
C ARG A 53 -9.75 -14.04 -6.21
N LEU A 54 -9.58 -15.36 -6.08
CA LEU A 54 -10.63 -16.37 -6.14
C LEU A 54 -11.03 -16.85 -4.74
N ILE A 55 -12.33 -16.77 -4.47
CA ILE A 55 -13.04 -17.35 -3.33
C ILE A 55 -14.34 -17.93 -3.90
N ASN A 56 -14.95 -18.92 -3.26
CA ASN A 56 -16.21 -19.54 -3.69
C ASN A 56 -16.09 -20.38 -4.99
N THR A 57 -17.24 -20.79 -5.54
CA THR A 57 -17.33 -21.92 -6.47
C THR A 57 -17.66 -21.54 -7.92
N GLY A 58 -17.20 -22.37 -8.86
CA GLY A 58 -17.69 -22.37 -10.24
C GLY A 58 -17.14 -21.27 -11.14
N HIS A 59 -16.10 -20.55 -10.70
CA HIS A 59 -15.55 -19.41 -11.43
C HIS A 59 -14.78 -19.81 -12.68
N TRP A 60 -14.93 -19.05 -13.75
CA TRP A 60 -14.13 -19.17 -14.97
C TRP A 60 -13.23 -17.94 -15.12
N VAL A 61 -11.92 -18.16 -15.18
CA VAL A 61 -10.90 -17.12 -15.36
C VAL A 61 -10.15 -17.42 -16.65
N THR A 62 -10.50 -16.71 -17.72
CA THR A 62 -10.04 -17.01 -19.06
C THR A 62 -9.46 -15.82 -19.80
N ASN A 63 -8.49 -16.05 -20.69
CA ASN A 63 -7.97 -15.02 -21.60
C ASN A 63 -7.38 -13.75 -20.95
N ASN A 64 -7.14 -13.73 -19.64
CA ASN A 64 -6.64 -12.54 -18.97
C ASN A 64 -5.13 -12.40 -19.17
N TYR A 65 -4.66 -11.17 -19.26
CA TYR A 65 -3.25 -10.83 -19.43
C TYR A 65 -2.77 -9.96 -18.28
N PHE A 66 -1.67 -10.38 -17.65
CA PHE A 66 -1.07 -9.75 -16.48
C PHE A 66 0.36 -9.34 -16.83
N TYR A 67 0.73 -8.09 -16.58
CA TYR A 67 2.05 -7.56 -16.89
C TYR A 67 2.63 -6.84 -15.68
N LYS A 68 3.83 -7.24 -15.25
CA LYS A 68 4.59 -6.59 -14.17
C LYS A 68 3.81 -6.42 -12.86
N LEU A 69 3.07 -7.45 -12.46
CA LEU A 69 2.45 -7.49 -11.14
C LEU A 69 3.45 -8.01 -10.09
N ARG A 70 3.54 -7.31 -8.96
CA ARG A 70 4.52 -7.58 -7.88
C ARG A 70 3.86 -7.86 -6.53
N ALA A 71 2.54 -7.73 -6.44
CA ALA A 71 1.85 -7.89 -5.18
C ALA A 71 1.83 -9.33 -4.68
N ASP A 72 1.77 -9.48 -3.35
CA ASP A 72 1.89 -10.76 -2.65
C ASP A 72 0.57 -11.19 -2.00
N GLU A 73 0.51 -12.44 -1.53
CA GLU A 73 -0.57 -13.06 -0.78
C GLU A 73 -1.97 -12.76 -1.35
N PHE A 74 -2.74 -11.95 -0.63
CA PHE A 74 -4.12 -11.55 -0.92
C PHE A 74 -4.27 -10.65 -2.15
N ARG A 75 -3.18 -10.12 -2.68
CA ARG A 75 -3.17 -9.30 -3.89
C ARG A 75 -2.32 -9.92 -5.00
N ALA A 76 -1.91 -11.18 -4.87
CA ALA A 76 -1.09 -11.84 -5.87
C ALA A 76 -1.66 -11.72 -7.30
N PRO A 77 -0.83 -11.85 -8.34
CA PRO A 77 -1.30 -11.81 -9.73
C PRO A 77 -2.46 -12.80 -9.96
N LEU A 78 -2.37 -13.99 -9.38
CA LEU A 78 -3.48 -14.89 -9.12
C LEU A 78 -3.42 -15.37 -7.66
N ALA A 79 -4.48 -15.12 -6.89
CA ALA A 79 -4.63 -15.61 -5.53
C ALA A 79 -5.83 -16.57 -5.42
N ILE A 80 -5.58 -17.85 -5.18
CA ILE A 80 -6.62 -18.84 -4.89
C ILE A 80 -6.68 -19.06 -3.37
N MET A 81 -7.80 -18.72 -2.74
CA MET A 81 -7.90 -18.73 -1.28
C MET A 81 -8.29 -20.08 -0.68
N ASN A 82 -7.84 -20.32 0.57
CA ASN A 82 -8.49 -21.27 1.46
C ASN A 82 -9.82 -20.70 1.99
N GLY A 83 -10.80 -21.57 2.18
CA GLY A 83 -12.09 -21.28 2.80
C GLY A 83 -12.17 -21.71 4.27
N ILE A 84 -13.27 -21.34 4.91
CA ILE A 84 -13.61 -21.68 6.29
C ILE A 84 -14.61 -22.85 6.28
N PRO A 85 -14.41 -23.91 7.08
CA PRO A 85 -15.37 -25.00 7.19
C PRO A 85 -16.74 -24.46 7.62
N LYS A 86 -17.79 -24.80 6.87
CA LYS A 86 -19.17 -24.29 7.09
C LYS A 86 -19.20 -22.76 7.24
N SER A 87 -18.47 -22.07 6.36
CA SER A 87 -18.30 -20.62 6.39
C SER A 87 -19.65 -19.89 6.46
N PRO A 88 -19.80 -18.93 7.39
CA PRO A 88 -20.88 -17.95 7.34
C PRO A 88 -20.89 -17.15 6.02
N LEU A 89 -22.05 -16.57 5.68
CA LEU A 89 -22.24 -15.82 4.43
C LEU A 89 -21.24 -14.67 4.25
N ASN A 90 -20.84 -14.01 5.34
CA ASN A 90 -19.90 -12.88 5.34
C ASN A 90 -18.42 -13.29 5.49
N ARG A 91 -18.11 -14.60 5.39
CA ARG A 91 -16.76 -15.15 5.49
C ARG A 91 -16.29 -15.72 4.14
N TYR A 92 -15.34 -16.64 4.15
CA TYR A 92 -14.66 -17.14 2.95
C TYR A 92 -15.12 -18.58 2.69
N ASN A 93 -15.91 -18.81 1.63
CA ASN A 93 -16.19 -20.18 1.21
C ASN A 93 -15.00 -20.76 0.46
N GLN A 94 -14.88 -22.08 0.52
CA GLN A 94 -13.87 -22.86 -0.21
C GLN A 94 -13.93 -22.56 -1.72
N VAL A 95 -12.77 -22.45 -2.36
CA VAL A 95 -12.69 -22.45 -3.82
C VAL A 95 -12.97 -23.84 -4.34
N THR A 96 -14.00 -23.99 -5.16
CA THR A 96 -14.35 -25.29 -5.77
C THR A 96 -14.80 -25.13 -7.22
N ASP A 97 -14.63 -26.16 -8.05
CA ASP A 97 -15.20 -26.23 -9.40
C ASP A 97 -14.77 -25.05 -10.31
N ALA A 98 -13.58 -24.50 -10.08
CA ALA A 98 -13.06 -23.35 -10.82
C ALA A 98 -12.24 -23.78 -12.04
N VAL A 99 -12.30 -22.98 -13.11
CA VAL A 99 -11.51 -23.14 -14.34
C VAL A 99 -10.66 -21.90 -14.52
N ILE A 100 -9.34 -22.04 -14.47
CA ILE A 100 -8.37 -20.98 -14.76
C ILE A 100 -7.61 -21.40 -16.00
N ALA A 101 -7.96 -20.83 -17.17
CA ALA A 101 -7.40 -21.28 -18.43
C ALA A 101 -7.06 -20.20 -19.43
N HIS A 102 -6.05 -20.45 -20.28
CA HIS A 102 -5.69 -19.53 -21.35
C HIS A 102 -5.34 -18.12 -20.87
N ASN A 103 -4.76 -17.97 -19.68
CA ASN A 103 -4.28 -16.68 -19.20
C ASN A 103 -2.77 -16.54 -19.47
N THR A 104 -2.29 -15.30 -19.51
CA THR A 104 -0.86 -15.00 -19.72
C THR A 104 -0.34 -14.06 -18.64
N TRP A 105 0.75 -14.45 -17.98
CA TRP A 105 1.51 -13.59 -17.08
C TRP A 105 2.86 -13.26 -17.71
N VAL A 106 3.19 -11.97 -17.79
CA VAL A 106 4.47 -11.49 -18.30
C VAL A 106 5.17 -10.68 -17.23
N ASP A 107 6.40 -11.07 -16.91
CA ASP A 107 7.24 -10.47 -15.88
C ASP A 107 6.49 -10.28 -14.56
N CYS A 108 5.69 -11.25 -14.12
CA CYS A 108 4.98 -11.19 -12.84
C CYS A 108 5.78 -11.96 -11.78
N GLN A 109 5.90 -11.40 -10.58
CA GLN A 109 6.57 -12.07 -9.46
C GLN A 109 5.59 -13.05 -8.82
N SER A 110 6.02 -14.29 -8.62
CA SER A 110 5.24 -15.39 -8.03
C SER A 110 3.80 -15.39 -8.54
N PRO A 111 3.58 -15.54 -9.86
CA PRO A 111 2.29 -15.27 -10.48
C PRO A 111 1.13 -16.06 -9.87
N TRP A 112 1.36 -17.27 -9.35
CA TRP A 112 0.31 -18.11 -8.79
C TRP A 112 0.48 -18.35 -7.30
N HIS A 113 -0.42 -17.77 -6.50
CA HIS A 113 -0.52 -18.00 -5.07
C HIS A 113 -1.72 -18.91 -4.78
N ILE A 114 -1.46 -20.05 -4.14
CA ILE A 114 -2.45 -21.10 -3.93
C ILE A 114 -2.63 -21.38 -2.44
N SER A 115 -3.89 -21.58 -2.03
CA SER A 115 -4.28 -21.79 -0.63
C SER A 115 -4.06 -20.55 0.26
N VAL A 116 -4.14 -19.36 -0.35
CA VAL A 116 -3.92 -18.07 0.32
C VAL A 116 -4.84 -17.90 1.53
N GLY A 117 -4.28 -17.38 2.61
CA GLY A 117 -5.00 -17.11 3.86
C GLY A 117 -5.12 -18.31 4.80
N ALA A 118 -4.54 -19.47 4.44
CA ALA A 118 -4.39 -20.61 5.36
C ALA A 118 -3.75 -20.17 6.67
N ASN A 119 -4.42 -20.45 7.80
CA ASN A 119 -4.02 -19.95 9.12
C ASN A 119 -4.28 -20.96 10.23
N LEU A 120 -4.11 -22.26 9.95
CA LEU A 120 -4.25 -23.35 10.92
C LEU A 120 -3.40 -23.13 12.18
N GLU A 121 -2.22 -22.54 12.04
CA GLU A 121 -1.33 -22.16 13.16
C GLU A 121 -1.97 -21.14 14.12
N SER A 122 -2.92 -20.34 13.64
CA SER A 122 -3.62 -19.31 14.44
C SER A 122 -4.83 -19.87 15.20
N ALA A 123 -5.10 -21.18 15.14
CA ALA A 123 -6.23 -21.80 15.83
C ALA A 123 -6.21 -21.65 17.35
N GLY A 124 -5.04 -21.38 17.94
CA GLY A 124 -4.91 -21.10 19.38
C GLY A 124 -5.29 -19.67 19.79
N VAL A 125 -5.38 -18.73 18.85
CA VAL A 125 -5.58 -17.29 19.12
C VAL A 125 -6.78 -16.68 18.39
N LEU A 126 -7.31 -17.34 17.37
CA LEU A 126 -8.50 -16.93 16.62
C LEU A 126 -9.65 -17.93 16.82
N PRO A 127 -10.91 -17.48 16.76
CA PRO A 127 -12.06 -18.39 16.85
C PRO A 127 -12.17 -19.26 15.58
N PRO A 128 -12.84 -20.43 15.66
CA PRO A 128 -13.02 -21.34 14.51
C PRO A 128 -13.60 -20.66 13.26
N SER A 129 -14.45 -19.65 13.44
CA SER A 129 -15.05 -18.85 12.37
C SER A 129 -14.07 -17.97 11.58
N GLU A 130 -12.79 -17.94 11.98
CA GLU A 130 -11.70 -17.25 11.27
C GLU A 130 -10.63 -18.23 10.74
N ILE A 131 -10.79 -19.54 10.96
CA ILE A 131 -9.79 -20.54 10.57
C ILE A 131 -10.06 -21.04 9.14
N ARG A 132 -9.20 -20.63 8.21
CA ARG A 132 -9.26 -20.97 6.78
C ARG A 132 -8.53 -22.29 6.51
N SER A 133 -9.24 -23.40 6.69
CA SER A 133 -8.69 -24.76 6.55
C SER A 133 -9.24 -25.57 5.38
N GLU A 134 -10.23 -25.06 4.65
CA GLU A 134 -10.77 -25.71 3.45
C GLU A 134 -9.95 -25.34 2.22
N ARG A 135 -9.15 -26.28 1.72
CA ARG A 135 -8.28 -26.08 0.54
C ARG A 135 -9.07 -25.98 -0.75
N PRO A 136 -8.53 -25.38 -1.82
CA PRO A 136 -9.15 -25.44 -3.13
C PRO A 136 -9.38 -26.90 -3.58
N GLU A 137 -10.54 -27.20 -4.16
CA GLU A 137 -10.89 -28.54 -4.65
C GLU A 137 -11.52 -28.49 -6.05
N ARG A 138 -11.49 -29.60 -6.80
CA ARG A 138 -12.09 -29.72 -8.14
C ARG A 138 -11.77 -28.54 -9.05
N THR A 139 -10.54 -28.04 -8.98
CA THR A 139 -10.10 -26.84 -9.72
C THR A 139 -9.19 -27.26 -10.87
N LEU A 140 -9.43 -26.72 -12.05
CA LEU A 140 -8.62 -26.96 -13.25
C LEU A 140 -7.81 -25.69 -13.58
N VAL A 141 -6.48 -25.82 -13.63
CA VAL A 141 -5.57 -24.79 -14.11
C VAL A 141 -4.92 -25.29 -15.39
N ALA A 142 -5.35 -24.77 -16.55
CA ALA A 142 -4.94 -25.34 -17.84
C ALA A 142 -4.59 -24.33 -18.92
N ASN A 143 -3.68 -24.67 -19.83
CA ASN A 143 -3.37 -23.84 -21.01
C ASN A 143 -2.91 -22.42 -20.68
N ASN A 144 -2.32 -22.20 -19.51
CA ASN A 144 -1.80 -20.90 -19.11
C ASN A 144 -0.35 -20.72 -19.54
N LEU A 145 0.07 -19.46 -19.72
CA LEU A 145 1.41 -19.09 -20.12
C LEU A 145 2.04 -18.13 -19.11
N ILE A 146 3.22 -18.44 -18.59
CA ILE A 146 4.05 -17.53 -17.80
C ILE A 146 5.32 -17.23 -18.59
N VAL A 147 5.68 -15.95 -18.71
CA VAL A 147 6.93 -15.52 -19.34
C VAL A 147 7.59 -14.47 -18.46
N ASN A 148 8.65 -14.84 -17.77
CA ASN A 148 9.47 -13.93 -16.97
C ASN A 148 10.83 -13.76 -17.67
N THR A 149 11.25 -12.51 -17.84
CA THR A 149 12.56 -12.17 -18.39
C THR A 149 13.69 -12.33 -17.37
N GLN A 150 13.36 -12.23 -16.07
CA GLN A 150 14.25 -12.51 -14.96
C GLN A 150 13.82 -13.81 -14.25
N PRO A 151 14.76 -14.63 -13.77
CA PRO A 151 14.41 -15.84 -13.02
C PRO A 151 13.58 -15.54 -11.77
N ASP A 152 12.42 -16.19 -11.67
CA ASP A 152 11.60 -16.24 -10.45
C ASP A 152 11.86 -17.58 -9.73
N PRO A 153 12.42 -17.58 -8.50
CA PRO A 153 12.68 -18.80 -7.76
C PRO A 153 11.39 -19.51 -7.30
N GLU A 154 10.25 -18.80 -7.24
CA GLU A 154 8.99 -19.33 -6.73
C GLU A 154 7.79 -18.90 -7.61
N PRO A 155 7.66 -19.41 -8.85
CA PRO A 155 6.56 -19.03 -9.73
C PRO A 155 5.17 -19.49 -9.23
N ILE A 156 5.16 -20.53 -8.40
CA ILE A 156 4.00 -21.03 -7.68
C ILE A 156 4.32 -21.01 -6.19
N ARG A 157 3.59 -20.20 -5.43
CA ARG A 157 3.67 -20.15 -3.97
C ARG A 157 2.44 -20.83 -3.36
N ALA A 158 2.67 -21.89 -2.60
CA ALA A 158 1.60 -22.66 -1.95
C ALA A 158 1.65 -22.47 -0.42
N TYR A 159 0.54 -22.03 0.16
CA TYR A 159 0.41 -21.80 1.61
C TYR A 159 -0.19 -23.01 2.36
N ASP A 160 -0.63 -24.02 1.61
CA ASP A 160 -1.09 -25.33 2.08
C ASP A 160 -0.95 -26.34 0.93
N LYS A 161 -1.36 -27.59 1.11
CA LYS A 161 -1.39 -28.58 0.02
C LYS A 161 -2.28 -28.11 -1.14
N VAL A 162 -1.89 -28.52 -2.34
CA VAL A 162 -2.55 -28.20 -3.62
C VAL A 162 -3.21 -29.43 -4.27
N ASP A 163 -3.57 -30.41 -3.44
CA ASP A 163 -4.05 -31.74 -3.84
C ASP A 163 -5.45 -31.76 -4.48
N GLY A 164 -6.19 -30.65 -4.40
CA GLY A 164 -7.48 -30.46 -5.07
C GLY A 164 -7.41 -29.72 -6.41
N ILE A 165 -6.22 -29.39 -6.91
CA ILE A 165 -6.00 -28.68 -8.18
C ILE A 165 -5.36 -29.61 -9.22
N ARG A 166 -5.98 -29.67 -10.40
CA ARG A 166 -5.44 -30.36 -11.57
C ARG A 166 -4.78 -29.36 -12.52
N PHE A 167 -3.54 -29.61 -12.88
CA PHE A 167 -2.78 -28.77 -13.81
C PHE A 167 -2.59 -29.48 -15.15
N GLU A 168 -2.86 -28.80 -16.28
CA GLU A 168 -2.77 -29.39 -17.63
C GLU A 168 -2.22 -28.39 -18.66
N SER A 169 -1.17 -28.76 -19.41
CA SER A 169 -0.63 -27.96 -20.53
C SER A 169 -0.33 -26.49 -20.19
N ASN A 170 0.16 -26.20 -18.97
CA ASN A 170 0.65 -24.86 -18.65
C ASN A 170 2.14 -24.75 -18.95
N LEU A 171 2.54 -23.62 -19.53
CA LEU A 171 3.89 -23.37 -19.99
C LEU A 171 4.53 -22.21 -19.22
N ILE A 172 5.84 -22.31 -18.98
CA ILE A 172 6.64 -21.26 -18.38
C ILE A 172 7.96 -21.05 -19.14
N ASP A 173 8.30 -19.80 -19.43
CA ASP A 173 9.68 -19.34 -19.71
C ASP A 173 10.11 -18.46 -18.52
N ASN A 174 11.16 -18.85 -17.78
CA ASN A 174 11.52 -18.19 -16.52
C ASN A 174 12.91 -17.56 -16.56
N GLY A 175 13.25 -16.84 -17.64
CA GLY A 175 14.47 -16.03 -17.74
C GLY A 175 15.81 -16.79 -17.74
N GLY A 176 15.79 -18.12 -17.58
CA GLY A 176 16.96 -19.00 -17.46
C GLY A 176 16.74 -20.36 -18.16
N GLU A 177 17.80 -21.15 -18.34
CA GLU A 177 17.70 -22.43 -19.09
C GLU A 177 17.00 -23.55 -18.31
N GLU A 178 16.94 -23.44 -16.98
CA GLU A 178 16.35 -24.43 -16.09
C GLU A 178 15.18 -23.85 -15.30
N SER A 179 14.06 -24.59 -15.25
CA SER A 179 12.97 -24.31 -14.33
C SER A 179 13.37 -24.62 -12.88
N PRO A 180 12.83 -23.88 -11.89
CA PRO A 180 12.87 -24.31 -10.49
C PRO A 180 12.46 -25.77 -10.34
N ALA A 181 13.25 -26.55 -9.59
CA ALA A 181 12.99 -27.97 -9.39
C ALA A 181 11.62 -28.19 -8.71
N GLY A 182 10.84 -29.15 -9.20
CA GLY A 182 9.59 -29.55 -8.55
C GLY A 182 8.37 -28.67 -8.85
N LEU A 183 8.39 -27.85 -9.91
CA LEU A 183 7.22 -27.13 -10.41
C LEU A 183 6.14 -28.08 -10.95
N GLN A 184 5.36 -28.68 -10.05
CA GLN A 184 4.23 -29.50 -10.42
C GLN A 184 3.20 -28.64 -11.17
N GLY A 185 2.91 -29.00 -12.42
CA GLY A 185 1.89 -28.35 -13.22
C GLY A 185 2.36 -27.27 -14.21
N LEU A 186 3.67 -26.99 -14.31
CA LEU A 186 4.27 -26.10 -15.30
C LEU A 186 5.38 -26.82 -16.08
N GLU A 187 5.33 -26.74 -17.42
CA GLU A 187 6.39 -27.23 -18.30
C GLU A 187 7.26 -26.06 -18.78
N HIS A 188 8.58 -26.19 -18.64
CA HIS A 188 9.52 -25.17 -19.10
C HIS A 188 9.69 -25.19 -20.62
N VAL A 189 9.50 -24.05 -21.26
CA VAL A 189 9.74 -23.85 -22.69
C VAL A 189 10.21 -22.43 -22.94
N ARG A 190 11.02 -22.23 -23.99
CA ARG A 190 11.40 -20.87 -24.42
C ARG A 190 10.28 -20.25 -25.24
N ILE A 191 9.90 -19.03 -24.87
CA ILE A 191 8.80 -18.29 -25.46
C ILE A 191 9.28 -16.91 -25.87
N ASN A 192 9.40 -16.72 -27.18
CA ASN A 192 9.73 -15.41 -27.73
C ASN A 192 8.47 -14.55 -27.78
N LEU A 193 8.50 -13.40 -27.13
CA LEU A 193 7.47 -12.36 -27.23
C LEU A 193 7.93 -11.22 -28.16
N LYS A 194 6.97 -10.58 -28.82
CA LYS A 194 7.14 -9.39 -29.67
C LYS A 194 6.13 -8.31 -29.28
N GLY A 195 6.37 -7.08 -29.72
CA GLY A 195 5.49 -5.93 -29.47
C GLY A 195 6.15 -4.89 -28.59
N THR A 196 5.36 -3.91 -28.16
CA THR A 196 5.81 -2.83 -27.28
C THR A 196 5.15 -3.02 -25.92
N PRO A 197 5.93 -3.10 -24.83
CA PRO A 197 5.36 -3.16 -23.49
C PRO A 197 4.37 -2.02 -23.25
N PRO A 198 3.29 -2.25 -22.47
CA PRO A 198 3.02 -3.45 -21.68
C PRO A 198 2.37 -4.62 -22.45
N ILE A 199 2.02 -4.44 -23.73
CA ILE A 199 1.34 -5.46 -24.54
C ILE A 199 2.36 -6.24 -25.37
N LEU A 200 2.71 -7.42 -24.89
CA LEU A 200 3.64 -8.34 -25.54
C LEU A 200 2.88 -9.59 -25.99
N ILE A 201 3.10 -10.00 -27.24
CA ILE A 201 2.40 -11.10 -27.89
C ILE A 201 3.38 -12.22 -28.27
N PRO A 202 2.99 -13.51 -28.22
CA PRO A 202 3.85 -14.58 -28.70
C PRO A 202 4.21 -14.39 -30.17
N ASP A 203 5.49 -14.59 -30.49
CA ASP A 203 5.99 -14.60 -31.87
C ASP A 203 5.28 -15.68 -32.69
N PRO A 204 4.95 -15.44 -33.98
CA PRO A 204 4.36 -16.45 -34.86
C PRO A 204 5.09 -17.82 -34.86
N SER A 205 6.42 -17.84 -34.68
CA SER A 205 7.21 -19.06 -34.57
C SER A 205 6.85 -19.95 -33.38
N MET A 206 6.17 -19.40 -32.36
CA MET A 206 5.71 -20.14 -31.18
C MET A 206 4.43 -20.95 -31.43
N GLU A 207 3.81 -20.84 -32.61
CA GLU A 207 2.55 -21.50 -32.95
C GLU A 207 2.56 -23.01 -32.70
N SER A 208 3.61 -23.71 -33.12
CA SER A 208 3.69 -25.18 -32.96
C SER A 208 3.72 -25.63 -31.49
N ILE A 209 4.29 -24.81 -30.60
CA ILE A 209 4.38 -25.08 -29.17
C ILE A 209 3.04 -24.74 -28.52
N LEU A 210 2.51 -23.56 -28.80
CA LEU A 210 1.30 -23.04 -28.14
C LEU A 210 0.02 -23.76 -28.59
N LYS A 211 0.00 -24.43 -29.75
CA LYS A 211 -1.12 -25.26 -30.20
C LYS A 211 -1.32 -26.55 -29.41
N LYS A 212 -0.37 -26.97 -28.56
CA LYS A 212 -0.46 -28.19 -27.73
C LYS A 212 -1.36 -28.00 -26.50
N SER A 213 -2.51 -27.35 -26.69
CA SER A 213 -3.45 -27.06 -25.62
C SER A 213 -4.26 -28.29 -25.20
N TYR A 214 -4.54 -28.38 -23.91
CA TYR A 214 -5.42 -29.36 -23.30
C TYR A 214 -6.89 -29.09 -23.68
N PRO A 215 -7.63 -30.08 -24.21
CA PRO A 215 -9.05 -29.94 -24.56
C PRO A 215 -9.92 -30.16 -23.31
N GLY A 216 -10.02 -29.13 -22.46
CA GLY A 216 -10.86 -29.18 -21.26
C GLY A 216 -12.35 -29.30 -21.55
N PHE A 217 -13.11 -29.79 -20.56
CA PHE A 217 -14.57 -29.83 -20.65
C PHE A 217 -15.13 -28.42 -20.89
N GLU A 218 -15.99 -28.28 -21.90
CA GLU A 218 -16.60 -27.02 -22.32
C GLU A 218 -15.62 -25.92 -22.78
N PHE A 219 -14.36 -26.25 -23.09
CA PHE A 219 -13.42 -25.26 -23.62
C PHE A 219 -13.81 -24.77 -25.02
N ASP A 220 -14.73 -25.45 -25.72
CA ASP A 220 -15.39 -24.97 -26.93
C ASP A 220 -16.24 -23.70 -26.69
N LYS A 221 -16.60 -23.40 -25.43
CA LYS A 221 -17.25 -22.13 -25.05
C LYS A 221 -16.29 -20.94 -25.02
N ILE A 222 -14.97 -21.17 -24.93
CA ILE A 222 -13.94 -20.12 -24.99
C ILE A 222 -13.68 -19.79 -26.47
N ARG A 223 -14.60 -19.03 -27.07
CA ARG A 223 -14.65 -18.83 -28.53
C ARG A 223 -13.58 -17.89 -29.07
N THR A 224 -13.23 -16.87 -28.29
CA THR A 224 -12.28 -15.84 -28.69
C THR A 224 -11.13 -15.70 -27.69
N ASP A 225 -10.01 -15.16 -28.16
CA ASP A 225 -8.89 -14.72 -27.33
C ASP A 225 -9.09 -13.28 -26.82
N LEU A 226 -8.11 -12.75 -26.09
CA LEU A 226 -8.12 -11.39 -25.54
C LEU A 226 -8.42 -10.30 -26.58
N PHE A 227 -7.97 -10.49 -27.81
CA PHE A 227 -8.09 -9.53 -28.92
C PHE A 227 -9.29 -9.82 -29.83
N GLY A 228 -10.13 -10.79 -29.46
CA GLY A 228 -11.31 -11.19 -30.24
C GLY A 228 -11.01 -12.20 -31.35
N ASN A 229 -9.78 -12.72 -31.48
CA ASN A 229 -9.47 -13.73 -32.49
C ASN A 229 -10.12 -15.06 -32.13
N ALA A 230 -10.64 -15.77 -33.13
CA ALA A 230 -11.24 -17.09 -32.91
C ALA A 230 -10.21 -18.13 -32.40
N ARG A 231 -10.61 -18.92 -31.41
CA ARG A 231 -9.88 -20.10 -30.88
C ARG A 231 -10.30 -21.42 -31.53
N GLN A 232 -11.12 -21.37 -32.57
CA GLN A 232 -11.53 -22.52 -33.37
C GLN A 232 -11.14 -22.29 -34.84
N PRO A 233 -10.66 -23.32 -35.56
CA PRO A 233 -10.57 -24.73 -35.15
C PRO A 233 -9.33 -25.07 -34.29
N VAL A 234 -8.53 -24.08 -33.91
CA VAL A 234 -7.29 -24.31 -33.14
C VAL A 234 -7.24 -23.46 -31.88
N SER A 235 -7.05 -24.12 -30.73
CA SER A 235 -6.89 -23.48 -29.42
C SER A 235 -5.41 -23.38 -29.02
N TRP A 236 -5.05 -22.28 -28.36
CA TRP A 236 -3.68 -21.90 -28.02
C TRP A 236 -3.50 -21.72 -26.52
N ILE A 237 -2.35 -22.12 -25.99
CA ILE A 237 -1.89 -21.82 -24.63
C ILE A 237 -1.65 -20.30 -24.52
N GLY A 238 -2.14 -19.68 -23.44
CA GLY A 238 -2.08 -18.24 -23.20
C GLY A 238 -3.28 -17.43 -23.70
N ALA A 239 -3.28 -16.14 -23.38
CA ALA A 239 -4.38 -15.19 -23.57
C ALA A 239 -4.66 -14.80 -25.01
N MET A 240 -3.71 -15.01 -25.91
CA MET A 240 -3.75 -14.51 -27.28
C MET A 240 -3.09 -15.46 -28.26
N ALA A 241 -3.56 -15.46 -29.50
CA ALA A 241 -2.95 -16.19 -30.59
C ALA A 241 -1.59 -15.60 -31.00
N PRO A 242 -0.60 -16.43 -31.39
CA PRO A 242 0.69 -15.94 -31.88
C PRO A 242 0.54 -14.98 -33.06
N GLY A 243 1.25 -13.84 -33.00
CA GLY A 243 1.32 -12.86 -34.09
C GLY A 243 0.06 -12.04 -34.36
N LYS A 244 -0.99 -12.15 -33.54
CA LYS A 244 -2.25 -11.41 -33.75
C LYS A 244 -2.54 -10.46 -32.58
N SER A 245 -2.34 -9.16 -32.82
CA SER A 245 -2.87 -8.07 -31.98
C SER A 245 -3.78 -7.20 -32.83
N THR A 246 -4.96 -6.86 -32.31
CA THR A 246 -5.97 -6.06 -33.03
C THR A 246 -5.98 -4.59 -32.62
N ASP A 247 -5.30 -4.21 -31.54
CA ASP A 247 -5.35 -2.84 -31.03
C ASP A 247 -4.06 -2.41 -30.29
N PRO A 248 -3.17 -1.62 -30.91
CA PRO A 248 -1.98 -1.09 -30.26
C PRO A 248 -2.28 0.06 -29.27
N TYR A 249 -3.50 0.59 -29.26
CA TYR A 249 -3.92 1.72 -28.41
C TYR A 249 -4.89 1.29 -27.31
N ILE A 250 -5.06 -0.01 -27.07
CA ILE A 250 -6.01 -0.54 -26.07
C ILE A 250 -5.77 0.05 -24.67
N ILE A 251 -4.55 0.45 -24.34
CA ILE A 251 -4.21 1.06 -23.04
C ILE A 251 -4.23 2.60 -23.04
N ASP A 252 -4.55 3.24 -24.18
CA ASP A 252 -4.57 4.71 -24.28
C ASP A 252 -5.78 5.26 -23.51
N PRO A 253 -5.56 6.01 -22.40
CA PRO A 253 -6.66 6.56 -21.62
C PRO A 253 -7.55 7.51 -22.43
N ALA A 254 -7.06 8.10 -23.53
CA ALA A 254 -7.85 8.98 -24.40
C ALA A 254 -8.99 8.25 -25.13
N GLY A 255 -8.92 6.91 -25.24
CA GLY A 255 -10.00 6.08 -25.77
C GLY A 255 -11.20 5.92 -24.83
N TYR A 256 -11.09 6.41 -23.59
CA TYR A 256 -12.06 6.15 -22.51
C TYR A 256 -12.61 7.43 -21.89
N GLY A 257 -13.85 7.35 -21.40
CA GLY A 257 -14.51 8.47 -20.73
C GLY A 257 -15.08 9.51 -21.70
N ALA A 258 -15.35 10.70 -21.17
CA ALA A 258 -16.00 11.75 -21.93
C ALA A 258 -14.95 12.72 -22.53
N PRO A 259 -14.97 13.01 -23.85
CA PRO A 259 -13.92 13.78 -24.52
C PRO A 259 -13.85 15.25 -24.07
N TRP A 260 -14.87 15.77 -23.39
CA TRP A 260 -14.92 17.14 -22.88
C TRP A 260 -14.29 17.29 -21.48
N PHE A 261 -13.87 16.20 -20.83
CA PHE A 261 -13.29 16.25 -19.49
C PHE A 261 -11.78 15.95 -19.52
N GLN A 262 -10.98 16.87 -18.98
CA GLN A 262 -9.54 16.67 -18.85
C GLN A 262 -9.24 16.04 -17.48
N GLN A 263 -8.78 14.78 -17.49
CA GLN A 263 -8.52 14.03 -16.25
C GLN A 263 -7.33 14.56 -15.44
N SER A 264 -6.34 15.20 -16.08
CA SER A 264 -5.13 15.68 -15.41
C SER A 264 -4.78 17.08 -15.89
N PRO A 265 -5.33 18.13 -15.23
CA PRO A 265 -4.93 19.51 -15.53
C PRO A 265 -3.48 19.72 -15.11
N GLN A 266 -2.70 20.46 -15.91
CA GLN A 266 -1.35 20.86 -15.49
C GLN A 266 -1.44 21.84 -14.31
N PRO A 267 -0.70 21.59 -13.21
CA PRO A 267 -0.64 22.53 -12.11
C PRO A 267 0.05 23.83 -12.54
N PRO A 268 -0.36 25.00 -12.02
CA PRO A 268 0.28 26.27 -12.33
C PRO A 268 1.70 26.35 -11.75
N GLU A 269 2.55 27.19 -12.36
CA GLU A 269 3.89 27.48 -11.84
C GLU A 269 3.84 28.11 -10.44
N PRO A 270 4.58 27.59 -9.45
CA PRO A 270 4.62 28.12 -8.09
C PRO A 270 5.06 29.58 -7.99
N ARG A 271 4.28 30.45 -7.33
CA ARG A 271 4.74 31.81 -6.99
C ARG A 271 5.63 31.76 -5.75
N ARG A 272 6.59 32.70 -5.70
CA ARG A 272 7.45 32.92 -4.53
C ARG A 272 7.03 34.20 -3.83
N LEU A 273 6.45 34.07 -2.64
CA LEU A 273 5.89 35.19 -1.86
C LEU A 273 6.83 35.49 -0.70
N GLN A 274 7.32 36.73 -0.60
CA GLN A 274 8.15 37.13 0.53
C GLN A 274 7.29 37.39 1.77
N VAL A 275 7.77 36.93 2.93
CA VAL A 275 7.13 37.13 4.23
C VAL A 275 8.12 37.86 5.14
N SER A 276 7.76 39.07 5.55
CA SER A 276 8.53 39.88 6.51
C SER A 276 8.18 39.50 7.96
N THR A 277 8.98 39.97 8.91
CA THR A 277 8.71 39.81 10.35
C THR A 277 7.64 40.76 10.87
N ASP A 278 7.00 41.57 10.01
CA ASP A 278 5.97 42.51 10.43
C ASP A 278 4.77 41.75 11.04
N PRO A 279 4.20 42.22 12.16
CA PRO A 279 3.08 41.54 12.79
C PRO A 279 1.92 41.30 11.81
N GLY A 280 1.48 40.05 11.69
CA GLY A 280 0.38 39.66 10.80
C GLY A 280 0.79 39.31 9.36
N ASN A 281 1.99 39.69 8.91
CA ASN A 281 2.41 39.54 7.51
C ASN A 281 2.33 38.09 7.01
N LEU A 282 2.79 37.11 7.80
CA LEU A 282 2.68 35.70 7.43
C LEU A 282 1.22 35.26 7.20
N ALA A 283 0.30 35.70 8.05
CA ALA A 283 -1.11 35.35 7.93
C ALA A 283 -1.74 35.99 6.68
N ASP A 284 -1.41 37.27 6.42
CA ASP A 284 -1.91 38.00 5.27
C ASP A 284 -1.40 37.42 3.95
N VAL A 285 -0.09 37.11 3.87
CA VAL A 285 0.49 36.48 2.67
C VAL A 285 -0.11 35.10 2.44
N LEU A 286 -0.23 34.28 3.50
CA LEU A 286 -0.85 32.96 3.43
C LEU A 286 -2.31 33.02 2.95
N ALA A 287 -3.08 34.03 3.37
CA ALA A 287 -4.46 34.21 2.93
C ALA A 287 -4.59 34.48 1.41
N THR A 288 -3.53 34.95 0.76
CA THR A 288 -3.48 35.20 -0.70
C THR A 288 -2.78 34.10 -1.49
N ALA A 289 -2.23 33.10 -0.80
CA ALA A 289 -1.49 32.00 -1.40
C ALA A 289 -2.43 31.10 -2.22
N ARG A 290 -1.90 30.59 -3.32
CA ARG A 290 -2.57 29.64 -4.21
C ARG A 290 -1.93 28.27 -4.08
N ASP A 291 -2.62 27.27 -4.60
CA ASP A 291 -2.10 25.92 -4.69
C ASP A 291 -0.72 25.90 -5.37
N GLY A 292 0.27 25.32 -4.71
CA GLY A 292 1.65 25.24 -5.16
C GLY A 292 2.58 26.36 -4.67
N ASP A 293 2.07 27.46 -4.11
CA ASP A 293 2.90 28.62 -3.75
C ASP A 293 3.93 28.34 -2.64
N ILE A 294 5.02 29.12 -2.68
CA ILE A 294 6.15 29.06 -1.75
C ILE A 294 6.27 30.40 -1.02
N LEU A 295 6.06 30.38 0.29
CA LEU A 295 6.25 31.51 1.19
C LEU A 295 7.69 31.49 1.71
N ILE A 296 8.45 32.54 1.38
CA ILE A 296 9.86 32.71 1.77
C ILE A 296 9.91 33.66 2.96
N LEU A 297 10.22 33.13 4.13
CA LEU A 297 10.28 33.88 5.38
C LEU A 297 11.67 34.51 5.55
N THR A 298 11.70 35.82 5.76
CA THR A 298 12.94 36.54 6.09
C THR A 298 13.48 36.11 7.46
N ALA A 299 14.78 36.28 7.68
CA ALA A 299 15.37 36.07 9.00
C ALA A 299 14.68 36.92 10.08
N GLY A 300 14.58 36.38 11.30
CA GLY A 300 13.95 37.00 12.46
C GLY A 300 12.70 36.25 12.96
N ASP A 301 12.03 36.87 13.93
CA ASP A 301 10.87 36.30 14.61
C ASP A 301 9.55 36.68 13.93
N HIS A 302 8.83 35.67 13.47
CA HIS A 302 7.47 35.76 12.94
C HIS A 302 6.49 35.37 14.07
N SER A 303 5.99 36.36 14.80
CA SER A 303 5.11 36.13 15.95
C SER A 303 3.67 35.82 15.53
N ILE A 304 3.16 34.64 15.88
CA ILE A 304 1.82 34.16 15.52
C ILE A 304 0.97 33.92 16.76
N ARG A 305 -0.25 34.46 16.79
CA ARG A 305 -1.18 34.37 17.94
C ARG A 305 -2.49 33.64 17.62
N GLN A 306 -2.67 33.22 16.37
CA GLN A 306 -3.87 32.54 15.89
C GLN A 306 -3.46 31.37 14.99
N SER A 307 -4.35 30.40 14.81
CA SER A 307 -4.12 29.32 13.85
C SER A 307 -4.02 29.86 12.42
N LEU A 308 -3.09 29.30 11.66
CA LEU A 308 -2.91 29.53 10.24
C LEU A 308 -3.54 28.37 9.47
N ASP A 309 -4.57 28.68 8.67
CA ASP A 309 -5.24 27.68 7.84
C ASP A 309 -4.40 27.35 6.61
N ILE A 310 -4.07 26.07 6.44
CA ILE A 310 -3.39 25.56 5.25
C ILE A 310 -4.44 24.98 4.30
N ARG A 311 -4.59 25.62 3.13
CA ARG A 311 -5.48 25.22 2.05
C ARG A 311 -4.66 24.99 0.80
N GLY A 312 -4.90 23.87 0.11
CA GLY A 312 -4.07 23.46 -1.03
C GLY A 312 -2.65 23.06 -0.62
N GLN A 313 -1.73 23.06 -1.57
CA GLN A 313 -0.32 22.74 -1.41
C GLN A 313 0.47 24.01 -1.10
N ILE A 314 0.98 24.14 0.12
CA ILE A 314 1.69 25.34 0.59
C ILE A 314 3.06 24.95 1.13
N THR A 315 4.10 25.67 0.69
CA THR A 315 5.45 25.56 1.24
C THR A 315 5.81 26.80 2.04
N LEU A 316 6.25 26.64 3.29
CA LEU A 316 6.90 27.69 4.07
C LEU A 316 8.39 27.37 4.16
N ARG A 317 9.23 28.31 3.73
CA ARG A 317 10.67 28.14 3.67
C ARG A 317 11.39 29.31 4.31
N GLY A 318 12.29 29.05 5.25
CA GLY A 318 13.22 30.06 5.74
C GLY A 318 14.21 30.48 4.66
N SER A 319 14.47 31.78 4.56
CA SER A 319 15.47 32.37 3.64
C SER A 319 16.91 31.97 3.98
N SER A 320 17.19 31.60 5.23
CA SER A 320 18.42 30.95 5.69
C SER A 320 18.11 29.98 6.84
N GLN A 321 18.92 28.94 7.01
CA GLN A 321 18.74 27.97 8.09
C GLN A 321 18.84 28.64 9.48
N GLU A 322 17.95 28.23 10.39
CA GLU A 322 17.90 28.56 11.83
C GLU A 322 17.66 30.01 12.26
N THR A 323 17.82 31.00 11.37
CA THR A 323 17.57 32.42 11.70
C THR A 323 16.11 32.84 11.52
N CYS A 324 15.31 32.06 10.79
CA CYS A 324 13.88 32.28 10.60
C CYS A 324 13.08 31.49 11.63
N ARG A 325 12.43 32.17 12.58
CA ARG A 325 11.64 31.53 13.63
C ARG A 325 10.17 31.92 13.57
N ILE A 326 9.28 30.93 13.53
CA ILE A 326 7.84 31.13 13.77
C ILE A 326 7.59 30.91 15.26
N LEU A 327 7.28 31.99 15.97
CA LEU A 327 7.04 31.98 17.41
C LEU A 327 5.53 31.95 17.67
N TYR A 328 5.02 30.80 18.11
CA TYR A 328 3.60 30.62 18.40
C TYR A 328 3.25 30.99 19.84
N LYS A 329 2.31 31.91 19.98
CA LYS A 329 1.75 32.44 21.24
C LYS A 329 0.22 32.38 21.24
N GLY A 330 -0.36 31.48 20.44
CA GLY A 330 -1.80 31.29 20.38
C GLY A 330 -2.36 30.49 21.55
N PRO A 331 -3.70 30.35 21.63
CA PRO A 331 -4.39 29.56 22.65
C PRO A 331 -3.92 28.10 22.69
N THR A 332 -4.07 27.45 23.84
CA THR A 332 -3.60 26.08 24.07
C THR A 332 -4.41 25.01 23.33
N ASP A 333 -5.67 25.31 23.04
CA ASP A 333 -6.62 24.45 22.31
C ASP A 333 -6.56 24.64 20.79
N MET A 334 -5.71 25.53 20.30
CA MET A 334 -5.55 25.82 18.87
C MET A 334 -4.15 25.42 18.38
N PRO A 335 -4.04 24.77 17.21
CA PRO A 335 -2.75 24.49 16.60
C PRO A 335 -2.17 25.75 15.95
N LEU A 336 -0.84 25.82 15.78
CA LEU A 336 -0.21 26.83 14.92
C LEU A 336 -0.70 26.71 13.48
N PHE A 337 -0.63 25.50 12.89
CA PHE A 337 -1.12 25.21 11.55
C PHE A 337 -2.32 24.28 11.59
N ARG A 338 -3.41 24.69 10.94
CA ARG A 338 -4.63 23.90 10.77
C ARG A 338 -4.74 23.43 9.33
N ILE A 339 -4.55 22.13 9.10
CA ILE A 339 -4.54 21.55 7.75
C ILE A 339 -5.98 21.23 7.31
N HIS A 340 -6.39 21.76 6.14
CA HIS A 340 -7.72 21.50 5.56
C HIS A 340 -7.71 20.23 4.70
N SER A 341 -8.91 19.77 4.36
CA SER A 341 -9.13 18.61 3.47
C SER A 341 -8.35 18.76 2.15
N GLY A 342 -7.59 17.72 1.77
CA GLY A 342 -6.80 17.69 0.53
C GLY A 342 -5.53 18.56 0.53
N ALA A 343 -5.19 19.22 1.64
CA ALA A 343 -4.07 20.15 1.69
C ALA A 343 -2.72 19.44 1.92
N LYS A 344 -1.64 20.06 1.44
CA LYS A 344 -0.26 19.62 1.70
C LYS A 344 0.53 20.75 2.36
N LEU A 345 1.11 20.49 3.53
CA LEU A 345 1.98 21.42 4.24
C LEU A 345 3.45 20.99 4.10
N THR A 346 4.29 21.86 3.55
CA THR A 346 5.74 21.63 3.45
C THR A 346 6.49 22.71 4.24
N LEU A 347 7.31 22.31 5.21
CA LEU A 347 8.10 23.21 6.06
C LEU A 347 9.59 22.96 5.84
N LYS A 348 10.34 24.00 5.46
CA LYS A 348 11.76 23.90 5.09
C LYS A 348 12.62 24.95 5.78
N HIS A 349 13.73 24.53 6.38
CA HIS A 349 14.81 25.42 6.83
C HIS A 349 14.36 26.56 7.76
N LEU A 350 13.48 26.25 8.72
CA LEU A 350 12.96 27.23 9.68
C LEU A 350 12.84 26.61 11.07
N THR A 351 12.65 27.47 12.08
CA THR A 351 12.40 27.08 13.46
C THR A 351 10.93 27.27 13.81
N LEU A 352 10.26 26.25 14.35
CA LEU A 352 8.96 26.37 15.00
C LEU A 352 9.17 26.39 16.53
N ASP A 353 8.68 27.42 17.18
CA ASP A 353 8.82 27.62 18.62
C ASP A 353 7.44 27.78 19.27
N GLY A 354 7.04 26.73 20.00
CA GLY A 354 5.87 26.74 20.86
C GLY A 354 6.28 27.34 22.20
N SER A 355 5.92 28.61 22.44
CA SER A 355 6.33 29.32 23.65
C SER A 355 5.74 28.76 24.96
N GLN A 356 4.81 27.80 24.87
CA GLN A 356 4.12 27.18 26.00
C GLN A 356 4.02 25.66 25.82
N SER A 357 4.32 24.90 26.88
CA SER A 357 4.34 23.43 26.91
C SER A 357 2.99 22.73 26.72
N SER A 358 1.94 23.47 26.35
CA SER A 358 0.57 23.00 26.09
C SER A 358 0.12 23.19 24.64
N GLN A 359 0.91 23.87 23.80
CA GLN A 359 0.52 24.19 22.42
C GLN A 359 0.72 23.00 21.46
N THR A 360 -0.09 22.97 20.39
CA THR A 360 0.08 22.03 19.28
C THR A 360 0.65 22.75 18.06
N ALA A 361 1.63 22.19 17.35
CA ALA A 361 2.17 22.84 16.16
C ALA A 361 1.24 22.65 14.96
N ILE A 362 0.78 21.42 14.73
CA ILE A 362 0.03 21.04 13.52
C ILE A 362 -1.12 20.13 13.93
N SER A 363 -2.30 20.38 13.38
CA SER A 363 -3.45 19.46 13.44
C SER A 363 -4.27 19.60 12.15
N PRO A 364 -4.80 18.51 11.58
CA PRO A 364 -5.87 18.62 10.60
C PRO A 364 -7.15 19.17 11.26
N LEU A 365 -8.15 19.52 10.44
CA LEU A 365 -9.48 19.85 10.93
C LEU A 365 -10.08 18.70 11.74
N ASP A 366 -10.88 19.02 12.74
CA ASP A 366 -11.63 18.04 13.55
C ASP A 366 -12.84 17.46 12.81
N LYS A 367 -13.30 18.14 11.75
CA LYS A 367 -14.45 17.78 10.92
C LYS A 367 -14.20 18.15 9.47
N ASN A 368 -15.00 17.57 8.56
CA ASN A 368 -15.00 17.88 7.13
C ASN A 368 -13.66 17.59 6.41
N MET A 369 -12.88 16.63 6.93
CA MET A 369 -11.71 16.06 6.24
C MET A 369 -12.18 15.06 5.17
N SER A 370 -12.68 15.56 4.04
CA SER A 370 -13.19 14.74 2.93
C SER A 370 -12.13 14.09 2.05
N ALA A 371 -10.86 14.47 2.20
CA ALA A 371 -9.72 13.97 1.46
C ALA A 371 -8.48 13.92 2.37
N ASN A 372 -7.55 13.04 2.00
CA ASN A 372 -6.29 12.87 2.71
C ASN A 372 -5.45 14.15 2.68
N TYR A 373 -4.56 14.30 3.66
CA TYR A 373 -3.59 15.40 3.69
C TYR A 373 -2.15 14.87 3.65
N ASN A 374 -1.21 15.75 3.34
CA ASN A 374 0.22 15.42 3.33
C ASN A 374 1.01 16.43 4.15
N MET A 375 2.11 15.98 4.75
CA MET A 375 3.00 16.80 5.54
C MET A 375 4.47 16.46 5.27
N GLU A 376 5.29 17.48 5.09
CA GLU A 376 6.74 17.35 4.92
C GLU A 376 7.48 18.37 5.80
N MET A 377 8.48 17.89 6.56
CA MET A 377 9.39 18.68 7.37
C MET A 377 10.83 18.34 7.00
N SER A 378 11.58 19.33 6.51
CA SER A 378 12.94 19.14 6.00
C SER A 378 13.88 20.21 6.54
N GLY A 379 14.94 19.81 7.24
CA GLY A 379 15.93 20.77 7.73
C GLY A 379 15.35 21.76 8.74
N ILE A 380 14.36 21.35 9.54
CA ILE A 380 13.69 22.25 10.50
C ILE A 380 14.16 22.01 11.94
N ALA A 381 13.99 23.02 12.78
CA ALA A 381 14.05 22.88 14.23
C ALA A 381 12.66 23.08 14.84
N VAL A 382 12.25 22.21 15.77
CA VAL A 382 10.98 22.32 16.49
C VAL A 382 11.25 22.28 17.98
N THR A 383 10.69 23.23 18.72
CA THR A 383 10.86 23.32 20.17
C THR A 383 9.57 23.74 20.88
N GLY A 384 9.42 23.29 22.13
CA GLY A 384 8.43 23.84 23.08
C GLY A 384 6.97 23.46 22.87
N PHE A 385 6.62 22.70 21.83
CA PHE A 385 5.25 22.21 21.62
C PHE A 385 4.92 20.99 22.49
N HIS A 386 3.70 20.95 23.05
CA HIS A 386 3.15 19.75 23.70
C HIS A 386 2.98 18.61 22.70
N THR A 387 2.43 18.92 21.53
CA THR A 387 2.32 17.96 20.43
C THR A 387 2.75 18.61 19.13
N VAL A 388 3.62 17.97 18.35
CA VAL A 388 4.04 18.55 17.07
C VAL A 388 2.95 18.32 16.02
N LEU A 389 2.55 17.09 15.77
CA LEU A 389 1.38 16.74 14.96
C LEU A 389 0.38 15.96 15.81
N LYS A 390 -0.85 16.47 15.91
CA LYS A 390 -1.96 15.77 16.54
C LYS A 390 -3.02 15.44 15.50
N ALA A 391 -3.22 14.17 15.17
CA ALA A 391 -4.30 13.74 14.30
C ALA A 391 -5.66 13.91 15.00
N THR A 392 -6.71 14.05 14.19
CA THR A 392 -8.11 14.10 14.64
C THR A 392 -8.85 12.86 14.13
N ARG A 393 -9.95 12.52 14.80
CA ARG A 393 -10.77 11.38 14.39
C ARG A 393 -11.34 11.60 12.99
N GLY A 394 -11.22 10.60 12.11
CA GLY A 394 -11.62 10.67 10.71
C GLY A 394 -10.64 11.41 9.80
N SER A 395 -9.50 11.89 10.33
CA SER A 395 -8.43 12.44 9.49
C SER A 395 -7.47 11.35 9.04
N PHE A 396 -6.94 11.49 7.83
CA PHE A 396 -6.00 10.52 7.26
C PHE A 396 -4.87 11.24 6.53
N ALA A 397 -3.64 11.03 6.97
CA ALA A 397 -2.47 11.49 6.25
C ALA A 397 -2.06 10.45 5.20
N ASP A 398 -1.97 10.85 3.94
CA ASP A 398 -1.38 10.00 2.92
C ASP A 398 0.13 9.82 3.19
N SER A 399 0.84 10.92 3.46
CA SER A 399 2.26 10.87 3.84
C SER A 399 2.64 11.89 4.91
N ILE A 400 3.42 11.47 5.90
CA ILE A 400 4.14 12.31 6.85
C ILE A 400 5.63 12.04 6.68
N LEU A 401 6.35 13.04 6.17
CA LEU A 401 7.78 12.95 5.86
C LEU A 401 8.57 13.90 6.75
N ILE A 402 9.55 13.37 7.48
CA ILE A 402 10.45 14.15 8.33
C ILE A 402 11.88 13.75 8.04
N HIS A 403 12.71 14.71 7.63
CA HIS A 403 14.13 14.44 7.43
C HIS A 403 15.03 15.62 7.77
N ASP A 404 16.28 15.31 8.11
CA ASP A 404 17.31 16.30 8.43
C ASP A 404 16.88 17.30 9.52
N SER A 405 16.04 16.88 10.46
CA SER A 405 15.31 17.77 11.36
C SER A 405 15.64 17.53 12.84
N ARG A 406 15.43 18.55 13.68
CA ARG A 406 15.68 18.50 15.13
C ARG A 406 14.43 18.85 15.93
N PHE A 407 14.10 18.00 16.89
CA PHE A 407 13.01 18.19 17.85
C PHE A 407 13.60 18.23 19.24
N THR A 408 13.32 19.29 19.99
CA THR A 408 13.88 19.50 21.33
C THR A 408 12.78 19.95 22.30
N GLN A 409 12.72 19.39 23.50
CA GLN A 409 11.78 19.85 24.55
C GLN A 409 10.31 19.89 24.09
N CYS A 410 9.90 18.88 23.32
CA CYS A 410 8.51 18.68 22.94
C CYS A 410 7.84 17.61 23.81
N GLY A 411 6.51 17.58 23.85
CA GLY A 411 5.77 16.49 24.46
C GLY A 411 5.75 15.23 23.58
N THR A 412 4.70 15.03 22.79
CA THR A 412 4.65 13.95 21.77
C THR A 412 4.92 14.52 20.39
N VAL A 413 5.79 13.89 19.59
CA VAL A 413 6.06 14.43 18.24
C VAL A 413 4.89 14.11 17.31
N LEU A 414 4.62 12.84 17.05
CA LEU A 414 3.50 12.42 16.19
C LEU A 414 2.45 11.67 17.02
N ASP A 415 1.27 12.24 17.19
CA ASP A 415 0.11 11.58 17.78
C ASP A 415 -0.90 11.20 16.69
N LEU A 416 -0.84 9.93 16.26
CA LEU A 416 -1.61 9.32 15.17
C LEU A 416 -2.52 8.21 15.72
N SER A 417 -3.09 8.45 16.90
CA SER A 417 -3.86 7.45 17.66
C SER A 417 -5.32 7.83 17.88
N ALA A 418 -5.88 8.70 17.03
CA ALA A 418 -7.23 9.21 17.19
C ALA A 418 -8.31 8.15 16.93
N GLU A 419 -8.00 7.11 16.15
CA GLU A 419 -8.93 6.01 15.82
C GLU A 419 -8.94 4.88 16.86
N THR A 420 -9.65 5.07 17.97
CA THR A 420 -9.67 4.10 19.08
C THR A 420 -10.88 3.14 19.06
N ASN A 421 -11.53 2.95 17.90
CA ASN A 421 -12.79 2.21 17.80
C ASN A 421 -12.62 0.71 17.52
N ASP A 422 -11.38 0.25 17.33
CA ASP A 422 -11.01 -1.12 16.97
C ASP A 422 -11.70 -1.66 15.70
N LYS A 423 -11.93 -0.79 14.70
CA LYS A 423 -12.56 -1.14 13.42
C LYS A 423 -11.61 -1.18 12.22
N GLY A 424 -10.31 -1.13 12.46
CA GLY A 424 -9.30 -1.07 11.41
C GLY A 424 -9.01 0.35 10.91
N ASP A 425 -9.69 1.38 11.42
CA ASP A 425 -9.39 2.78 11.10
C ASP A 425 -8.03 3.20 11.69
N TYR A 426 -7.32 4.09 10.99
CA TYR A 426 -6.03 4.66 11.41
C TYR A 426 -5.79 6.03 10.76
N ASN A 427 -4.77 6.78 11.21
CA ASN A 427 -4.60 8.19 10.83
C ASN A 427 -3.49 8.49 9.82
N ALA A 428 -2.66 7.52 9.40
CA ALA A 428 -1.62 7.75 8.41
C ALA A 428 -1.19 6.50 7.64
N GLU A 429 -1.00 6.62 6.33
CA GLU A 429 -0.50 5.54 5.47
C GLU A 429 1.03 5.44 5.51
N TRP A 430 1.75 6.54 5.24
CA TRP A 430 3.20 6.56 5.26
C TRP A 430 3.75 7.51 6.33
N VAL A 431 4.54 6.99 7.26
CA VAL A 431 5.31 7.76 8.24
C VAL A 431 6.79 7.48 8.02
N MET A 432 7.51 8.45 7.47
CA MET A 432 8.95 8.33 7.19
C MET A 432 9.73 9.38 7.97
N ILE A 433 10.60 8.91 8.87
CA ILE A 433 11.49 9.74 9.68
C ILE A 433 12.92 9.28 9.41
N ARG A 434 13.77 10.16 8.89
CA ARG A 434 15.17 9.86 8.63
C ARG A 434 16.10 10.99 9.05
N ASP A 435 17.37 10.67 9.31
CA ASP A 435 18.44 11.65 9.46
C ASP A 435 18.12 12.74 10.52
N SER A 436 17.35 12.39 11.56
CA SER A 436 16.73 13.36 12.47
C SER A 436 17.18 13.17 13.93
N ARG A 437 17.02 14.22 14.74
CA ARG A 437 17.46 14.24 16.14
C ARG A 437 16.31 14.60 17.07
N PHE A 438 16.10 13.78 18.08
CA PHE A 438 15.08 13.95 19.11
C PHE A 438 15.76 14.05 20.47
N HIS A 439 15.49 15.13 21.20
CA HIS A 439 16.12 15.40 22.48
C HIS A 439 15.12 15.93 23.49
N GLU A 440 15.11 15.37 24.70
CA GLU A 440 14.21 15.81 25.77
C GLU A 440 12.74 15.79 25.34
N ILE A 441 12.35 14.78 24.56
CA ILE A 441 10.95 14.57 24.20
C ILE A 441 10.28 13.92 25.40
N SER A 442 9.32 14.59 26.05
CA SER A 442 8.75 14.05 27.29
C SER A 442 7.85 12.84 27.01
N GLY A 443 7.06 12.88 25.95
CA GLY A 443 6.12 11.84 25.53
C GLY A 443 6.72 10.86 24.52
N ARG A 444 5.92 10.48 23.51
CA ARG A 444 6.33 9.54 22.46
C ARG A 444 6.95 10.26 21.28
N ILE A 445 7.86 9.58 20.57
CA ILE A 445 8.25 10.02 19.23
C ILE A 445 7.08 9.77 18.26
N LEU A 446 6.51 8.58 18.32
CA LEU A 446 5.36 8.18 17.53
C LEU A 446 4.34 7.46 18.41
N ASN A 447 3.11 7.94 18.36
CA ASN A 447 1.95 7.29 18.94
C ASN A 447 0.99 6.86 17.82
N TYR A 448 1.28 5.72 17.18
CA TYR A 448 0.42 5.16 16.15
C TYR A 448 -0.55 4.12 16.74
N TYR A 449 -1.78 4.12 16.25
CA TYR A 449 -2.77 3.10 16.57
C TYR A 449 -3.63 2.73 15.36
N ARG A 450 -3.67 1.44 15.05
CA ARG A 450 -4.69 0.77 14.24
C ARG A 450 -5.22 -0.41 15.03
N GLY A 451 -6.45 -0.32 15.53
CA GLY A 451 -7.08 -1.35 16.34
C GLY A 451 -8.01 -2.24 15.53
N GLY A 452 -8.33 -3.43 16.04
CA GLY A 452 -9.26 -4.36 15.39
C GLY A 452 -8.59 -5.42 14.52
N TYR A 453 -9.33 -6.49 14.21
CA TYR A 453 -8.94 -7.51 13.24
C TYR A 453 -9.50 -7.19 11.85
N ASP A 454 -8.97 -6.13 11.22
CA ASP A 454 -9.25 -5.81 9.81
C ASP A 454 -8.09 -6.25 8.91
N GLU A 455 -8.40 -7.13 7.95
CA GLU A 455 -7.47 -7.58 6.90
C GLU A 455 -7.75 -6.91 5.54
N SER A 456 -8.73 -5.99 5.49
CA SER A 456 -9.10 -5.29 4.25
C SER A 456 -8.04 -4.25 3.86
N THR A 457 -7.39 -3.68 4.88
CA THR A 457 -6.25 -2.76 4.79
C THR A 457 -4.94 -3.48 5.12
N ILE A 458 -3.93 -3.29 4.27
CA ILE A 458 -2.53 -3.70 4.53
C ILE A 458 -1.67 -2.48 4.87
N GLY A 459 -2.32 -1.36 5.17
CA GLY A 459 -1.69 -0.07 5.30
C GLY A 459 -1.12 0.21 6.69
N GLY A 460 -0.52 1.38 6.80
CA GLY A 460 0.40 1.70 7.87
C GLY A 460 1.80 1.21 7.52
N ASN A 461 2.64 2.18 7.18
CA ASN A 461 4.03 2.00 6.82
C ASN A 461 4.87 2.95 7.66
N LEU A 462 5.82 2.41 8.41
CA LEU A 462 6.76 3.18 9.21
C LEU A 462 8.19 2.92 8.74
N LEU A 463 8.91 3.99 8.42
CA LEU A 463 10.37 4.00 8.36
C LEU A 463 10.90 4.95 9.43
N LEU A 464 11.71 4.44 10.35
CA LEU A 464 12.54 5.25 11.24
C LEU A 464 14.00 4.87 11.02
N ALA A 465 14.77 5.75 10.37
CA ALA A 465 16.13 5.45 9.95
C ALA A 465 17.15 6.51 10.37
N ASN A 466 18.39 6.08 10.61
CA ASN A 466 19.56 6.95 10.78
C ASN A 466 19.33 8.14 11.75
N SER A 467 18.56 7.93 12.80
CA SER A 467 18.12 8.99 13.72
C SER A 467 18.70 8.80 15.12
N VAL A 468 18.79 9.90 15.87
CA VAL A 468 19.34 9.91 17.24
C VAL A 468 18.26 10.36 18.21
N ILE A 469 17.87 9.47 19.13
CA ILE A 469 16.85 9.72 20.14
C ILE A 469 17.49 9.69 21.52
N ARG A 470 17.50 10.84 22.21
CA ARG A 470 18.20 11.04 23.47
C ARG A 470 17.32 11.60 24.56
N ASN A 471 17.52 11.16 25.80
CA ASN A 471 16.88 11.72 26.98
C ASN A 471 15.34 11.85 26.83
N SER A 472 14.70 10.89 26.16
CA SER A 472 13.30 11.00 25.71
C SER A 472 12.41 9.89 26.27
N GLY A 473 11.13 10.19 26.48
CA GLY A 473 10.10 9.23 26.87
C GLY A 473 9.78 9.16 28.36
N ALA A 474 10.21 10.11 29.19
CA ALA A 474 9.97 10.10 30.64
C ALA A 474 8.48 10.06 31.03
N GLN A 475 7.61 10.56 30.16
CA GLN A 475 6.14 10.56 30.29
C GLN A 475 5.47 9.73 29.19
N ALA A 476 6.24 8.92 28.46
CA ALA A 476 5.68 8.06 27.42
C ALA A 476 4.73 7.03 28.05
N LYS A 477 3.45 7.06 27.64
CA LYS A 477 2.40 6.18 28.18
C LYS A 477 2.86 4.71 28.10
N GLY A 478 2.74 3.98 29.20
CA GLY A 478 3.14 2.57 29.29
C GLY A 478 4.65 2.32 29.14
N GLY A 479 5.49 3.36 29.22
CA GLY A 479 6.93 3.23 29.03
C GLY A 479 7.33 2.79 27.62
N LEU A 480 6.51 3.12 26.61
CA LEU A 480 6.72 2.77 25.19
C LEU A 480 6.99 4.03 24.37
N LEU A 481 8.17 4.14 23.75
CA LEU A 481 8.62 5.34 23.04
C LEU A 481 8.03 5.51 21.63
N ILE A 482 7.88 4.39 20.91
CA ILE A 482 7.38 4.30 19.55
C ILE A 482 6.27 3.25 19.55
N SER A 483 5.01 3.71 19.49
CA SER A 483 3.86 2.82 19.33
C SER A 483 3.67 2.51 17.85
N THR A 484 3.69 1.22 17.52
CA THR A 484 3.54 0.64 16.17
C THR A 484 2.31 -0.27 16.07
N ARG A 485 1.39 -0.18 17.04
CA ARG A 485 0.27 -1.13 17.15
C ARG A 485 -0.60 -1.10 15.89
N GLY A 486 -0.66 -2.24 15.21
CA GLY A 486 -1.46 -2.46 14.02
C GLY A 486 -0.81 -2.03 12.71
N ILE A 487 0.38 -1.43 12.73
CA ILE A 487 1.16 -1.16 11.50
C ILE A 487 1.57 -2.50 10.87
N VAL A 488 1.38 -2.61 9.55
CA VAL A 488 1.69 -3.85 8.80
C VAL A 488 3.15 -3.87 8.35
N ASN A 489 3.69 -2.72 7.93
CA ASN A 489 5.07 -2.57 7.48
C ASN A 489 5.84 -1.63 8.40
N VAL A 490 6.86 -2.13 9.11
CA VAL A 490 7.74 -1.32 9.96
C VAL A 490 9.19 -1.64 9.61
N ASP A 491 9.99 -0.61 9.37
CA ASP A 491 11.45 -0.69 9.31
C ASP A 491 12.05 0.34 10.28
N ILE A 492 12.64 -0.16 11.37
CA ILE A 492 13.39 0.68 12.33
C ILE A 492 14.85 0.30 12.21
N ARG A 493 15.67 1.15 11.56
CA ARG A 493 17.08 0.81 11.29
C ARG A 493 18.10 1.91 11.55
N ASP A 494 19.30 1.49 11.94
CA ASP A 494 20.47 2.36 12.07
C ASP A 494 20.26 3.56 13.01
N ASN A 495 19.41 3.41 14.03
CA ASN A 495 19.13 4.47 15.01
C ASN A 495 19.98 4.34 16.28
N ARG A 496 20.20 5.47 16.96
CA ARG A 496 20.86 5.51 18.27
C ARG A 496 19.88 5.97 19.36
N PHE A 497 19.55 5.07 20.28
CA PHE A 497 18.70 5.33 21.43
C PHE A 497 19.56 5.46 22.69
N GLU A 498 19.64 6.65 23.29
CA GLU A 498 20.54 6.90 24.42
C GLU A 498 19.84 7.61 25.59
N ASN A 499 19.96 7.05 26.79
CA ASN A 499 19.42 7.60 28.04
C ASN A 499 17.90 7.85 27.98
N ASN A 500 17.14 6.98 27.30
CA ASN A 500 15.69 7.12 27.22
C ASN A 500 15.05 6.35 28.40
N PRO A 501 14.39 7.02 29.35
CA PRO A 501 13.79 6.38 30.53
C PRO A 501 12.47 5.67 30.19
N VAL A 502 12.54 4.73 29.25
CA VAL A 502 11.43 3.91 28.78
C VAL A 502 11.73 2.45 29.03
N LYS A 503 10.67 1.64 29.24
CA LYS A 503 10.82 0.20 29.39
C LYS A 503 11.14 -0.46 28.04
N THR A 504 10.44 -0.02 26.99
CA THR A 504 10.52 -0.61 25.64
C THR A 504 10.56 0.54 24.63
N VAL A 505 11.44 0.45 23.63
CA VAL A 505 11.51 1.44 22.54
C VAL A 505 10.37 1.24 21.56
N ALA A 506 10.18 0.02 21.05
CA ALA A 506 9.09 -0.34 20.14
C ALA A 506 8.67 -1.79 20.36
N LEU A 507 7.41 -2.12 20.04
CA LEU A 507 6.90 -3.50 20.04
C LEU A 507 6.48 -3.87 18.61
N LEU A 508 7.24 -4.76 17.98
CA LEU A 508 7.00 -5.21 16.60
C LEU A 508 6.13 -6.46 16.55
N TRP A 509 5.32 -6.56 15.51
CA TRP A 509 4.50 -7.74 15.23
C TRP A 509 5.22 -8.66 14.26
N GLY A 510 5.82 -9.75 14.77
CA GLY A 510 6.70 -10.66 14.02
C GLY A 510 6.04 -11.34 12.83
N LYS A 511 4.75 -11.69 12.94
CA LYS A 511 3.98 -12.28 11.83
C LYS A 511 3.70 -11.30 10.67
N LYS A 512 4.00 -10.01 10.83
CA LYS A 512 3.84 -8.98 9.81
C LYS A 512 5.22 -8.47 9.37
N ASN A 513 5.26 -7.64 8.33
CA ASN A 513 6.48 -7.13 7.71
C ASN A 513 7.16 -6.06 8.59
N ASN A 514 7.50 -6.44 9.82
CA ASN A 514 8.07 -5.57 10.83
C ASN A 514 9.50 -6.00 11.13
N HIS A 515 10.45 -5.14 10.77
CA HIS A 515 11.87 -5.40 10.83
C HIS A 515 12.59 -4.31 11.64
N HIS A 516 13.69 -4.70 12.25
CA HIS A 516 14.64 -3.75 12.82
C HIS A 516 16.08 -4.26 12.63
N SER A 517 17.02 -3.35 12.35
CA SER A 517 18.43 -3.69 12.14
C SER A 517 19.37 -2.53 12.47
N GLY A 518 20.64 -2.77 12.80
CA GLY A 518 21.64 -1.70 12.98
C GLY A 518 21.41 -0.70 14.13
N ASN A 519 20.36 -0.87 14.96
CA ASN A 519 20.06 0.04 16.06
C ASN A 519 20.98 -0.20 17.26
N THR A 520 21.37 0.87 17.96
CA THR A 520 22.13 0.78 19.22
C THR A 520 21.33 1.35 20.39
N PHE A 521 21.37 0.67 21.53
CA PHE A 521 20.68 1.06 22.75
C PHE A 521 21.69 1.28 23.88
N LYS A 522 21.65 2.45 24.51
CA LYS A 522 22.51 2.79 25.65
C LYS A 522 21.66 3.42 26.74
N TYR A 523 21.52 2.76 27.89
CA TYR A 523 20.66 3.24 28.99
C TYR A 523 19.23 3.58 28.51
N SER A 524 18.67 2.68 27.71
CA SER A 524 17.35 2.77 27.09
C SER A 524 16.70 1.40 27.15
N GLY A 525 15.37 1.33 27.00
CA GLY A 525 14.71 0.07 26.65
C GLY A 525 15.12 -0.42 25.26
N ASP A 526 14.74 -1.65 24.92
CA ASP A 526 15.04 -2.31 23.65
C ASP A 526 13.81 -2.38 22.73
N ILE A 527 13.99 -2.91 21.52
CA ILE A 527 12.88 -3.28 20.62
C ILE A 527 12.49 -4.74 20.93
N GLU A 528 11.21 -4.97 21.22
CA GLU A 528 10.64 -6.30 21.44
C GLU A 528 9.89 -6.76 20.20
N VAL A 529 9.97 -8.06 19.88
CA VAL A 529 9.20 -8.68 18.79
C VAL A 529 8.27 -9.73 19.39
N GLN A 530 6.98 -9.62 19.09
CA GLN A 530 5.98 -10.63 19.44
C GLN A 530 5.40 -11.21 18.16
N GLU A 531 5.47 -12.54 18.01
CA GLU A 531 5.03 -13.23 16.80
C GLU A 531 3.55 -12.96 16.51
N HIS A 532 2.70 -13.10 17.53
CA HIS A 532 1.27 -12.83 17.42
C HIS A 532 0.85 -11.75 18.44
N LEU A 533 0.34 -10.63 17.95
CA LEU A 533 -0.29 -9.62 18.80
C LEU A 533 -1.76 -9.95 19.02
N LYS A 534 -2.23 -9.81 20.26
CA LYS A 534 -3.66 -9.93 20.58
C LYS A 534 -4.44 -8.80 19.92
N GLN A 535 -5.39 -9.16 19.06
CA GLN A 535 -6.30 -8.23 18.41
C GLN A 535 -7.70 -8.27 19.04
N THR A 536 -8.42 -7.16 18.96
CA THR A 536 -9.85 -7.10 19.28
C THR A 536 -10.62 -7.52 18.03
N LEU A 537 -11.54 -8.48 18.14
CA LEU A 537 -12.40 -8.87 17.00
C LEU A 537 -13.45 -7.76 16.74
N MET A 538 -13.81 -7.58 15.47
CA MET A 538 -14.72 -6.51 15.02
C MET A 538 -16.21 -6.79 15.25
N TYR A 539 -16.57 -7.87 15.95
CA TYR A 539 -17.96 -8.33 16.11
C TYR A 539 -18.29 -8.76 17.53
#